data_AF-A0A4W5K5P3-F1
#
_entry.id   AF-A0A4W5K5P3-F1
#
_cell.length_a   1.000
_cell.length_b   1.000
_cell.length_c   1.000
_cell.angle_alpha   90.00
_cell.angle_beta   90.00
_cell.angle_gamma   90.00
#
_symmetry.space_group_name_H-M   'P 1'
#
loop_
_entity.id
_entity.type
_entity.pdbx_description
1 polymer ?
#
loop_
_entity_poly.entity_id
_entity_poly.type
_entity_poly.pdbx_seq_one_letter_code
_entity_poly.pdbx_strand_id
1 'polypeptide(L)'
;MERSPGGSCRDGGRYSPPHSERPSSGREQQGSLDRGPGDKRLRTLSPAEPERDRECKASDSCKRPVKREDHSDHLSSSRSSLQSKQGAGGQKLCQVWQGVLLLKNSSFPISMHLLEGDLAVAAGLLVEGSTGSQVSQLKITQRLRLDQPKLDEVSRRIKTAGPSGYSILLAVPGSSEEGLQDVGSSTERPLKNLVSYLKQKQAAGVISLPVGGSRDKDGAGVLHAFPPCDFSQHFLDASAKALAKTEEDYLVMVIVRGAS
;
A
#
# COMPACT_ATOMS: atom_id res chain seq x y z
N MET A 1 23.40 -1.07 -80.96
CA MET A 1 22.11 -1.48 -80.34
C MET A 1 22.41 -1.62 -78.85
N GLU A 2 21.82 -0.90 -77.91
CA GLU A 2 20.53 -0.24 -77.89
C GLU A 2 20.58 1.05 -77.04
N ARG A 3 19.71 1.99 -77.39
CA ARG A 3 19.43 3.24 -76.65
C ARG A 3 18.32 2.97 -75.65
N SER A 4 18.35 3.63 -74.50
CA SER A 4 17.14 3.89 -73.71
C SER A 4 17.16 5.33 -73.15
N PRO A 5 16.07 6.10 -73.30
CA PRO A 5 15.93 7.49 -72.85
C PRO A 5 15.53 7.51 -71.35
N GLY A 6 15.78 8.54 -70.55
CA GLY A 6 15.37 9.94 -70.71
C GLY A 6 14.16 10.19 -69.79
N GLY A 7 14.25 11.17 -68.88
CA GLY A 7 13.10 11.60 -68.08
C GLY A 7 13.42 12.25 -66.74
N SER A 8 13.91 13.49 -66.78
CA SER A 8 13.88 14.44 -65.65
C SER A 8 12.60 15.26 -65.76
N CYS A 9 11.76 15.32 -64.73
CA CYS A 9 10.83 16.42 -64.51
C CYS A 9 10.60 16.64 -63.00
N ARG A 10 10.96 17.84 -62.55
CA ARG A 10 10.48 18.49 -61.32
C ARG A 10 9.16 19.18 -61.63
N ASP A 11 8.16 19.02 -60.78
CA ASP A 11 7.07 19.98 -60.55
C ASP A 11 6.36 19.53 -59.25
N GLY A 12 6.07 20.32 -58.22
CA GLY A 12 5.72 21.73 -58.23
C GLY A 12 4.25 21.99 -57.83
N GLY A 13 3.55 21.07 -57.14
CA GLY A 13 2.11 21.23 -56.86
C GLY A 13 1.75 21.45 -55.39
N ARG A 14 1.56 22.71 -54.98
CA ARG A 14 0.77 23.09 -53.80
C ARG A 14 -0.72 22.89 -54.10
N TYR A 15 -1.44 22.10 -53.29
CA TYR A 15 -2.89 22.24 -53.15
C TYR A 15 -3.31 21.82 -51.72
N SER A 16 -3.74 22.79 -50.92
CA SER A 16 -4.52 22.56 -49.69
C SER A 16 -5.80 23.41 -49.79
N PRO A 17 -7.00 22.83 -49.61
CA PRO A 17 -8.26 23.54 -49.78
C PRO A 17 -8.66 24.37 -48.53
N PRO A 18 -9.57 25.36 -48.67
CA PRO A 18 -9.93 26.31 -47.62
C PRO A 18 -11.11 25.88 -46.73
N HIS A 19 -11.05 26.37 -45.49
CA HIS A 19 -12.10 26.86 -44.56
C HIS A 19 -13.52 26.25 -44.53
N SER A 20 -13.93 25.78 -43.35
CA SER A 20 -15.18 26.18 -42.68
C SER A 20 -15.10 25.84 -41.18
N GLU A 21 -14.94 26.84 -40.32
CA GLU A 21 -16.01 27.59 -39.63
C GLU A 21 -16.42 26.94 -38.31
N ARG A 22 -15.79 27.45 -37.26
CA ARG A 22 -16.26 27.40 -35.88
C ARG A 22 -17.42 28.38 -35.75
N PRO A 23 -18.40 28.12 -34.88
CA PRO A 23 -18.86 29.23 -34.05
C PRO A 23 -18.90 28.86 -32.57
N SER A 24 -18.59 29.87 -31.76
CA SER A 24 -18.86 29.92 -30.33
C SER A 24 -19.90 31.02 -30.09
N SER A 25 -20.72 30.84 -29.05
CA SER A 25 -21.53 31.86 -28.36
C SER A 25 -22.79 32.38 -29.07
N GLY A 26 -23.95 32.06 -28.50
CA GLY A 26 -25.25 32.70 -28.73
C GLY A 26 -26.07 32.70 -27.44
N ARG A 27 -26.51 33.90 -27.05
CA ARG A 27 -27.11 34.33 -25.79
C ARG A 27 -28.64 34.10 -25.71
N GLU A 28 -29.11 33.92 -24.48
CA GLU A 28 -30.28 34.59 -23.84
C GLU A 28 -31.74 34.14 -24.04
N GLN A 29 -32.50 34.40 -22.95
CA GLN A 29 -33.96 34.54 -22.74
C GLN A 29 -34.73 33.26 -22.38
N GLN A 30 -35.66 33.19 -21.41
CA GLN A 30 -36.22 34.10 -20.40
C GLN A 30 -37.20 33.28 -19.54
N GLY A 31 -37.43 33.68 -18.29
CA GLY A 31 -38.46 33.11 -17.39
C GLY A 31 -38.10 33.37 -15.93
N SER A 32 -38.18 34.59 -15.40
CA SER A 32 -39.39 35.35 -15.03
C SER A 32 -40.06 34.84 -13.73
N LEU A 33 -39.86 35.63 -12.65
CA LEU A 33 -40.81 35.92 -11.54
C LEU A 33 -41.13 34.77 -10.55
N ASP A 34 -41.31 34.92 -9.23
CA ASP A 34 -41.32 36.03 -8.26
C ASP A 34 -41.60 35.39 -6.86
N ARG A 35 -41.21 36.07 -5.76
CA ARG A 35 -41.64 35.89 -4.33
C ARG A 35 -41.35 34.55 -3.62
N GLY A 36 -40.96 34.50 -2.33
CA GLY A 36 -40.83 35.51 -1.27
C GLY A 36 -40.43 34.82 0.06
N PRO A 37 -40.17 35.59 1.13
CA PRO A 37 -39.68 35.11 2.43
C PRO A 37 -40.79 34.98 3.50
N GLY A 38 -40.59 34.11 4.49
CA GLY A 38 -41.43 33.97 5.69
C GLY A 38 -41.42 32.52 6.20
N ASP A 39 -40.66 32.12 7.23
CA ASP A 39 -40.79 32.39 8.67
C ASP A 39 -41.87 31.52 9.37
N LYS A 40 -41.50 31.01 10.56
CA LYS A 40 -42.35 30.45 11.65
C LYS A 40 -42.96 29.05 11.49
N ARG A 41 -42.42 28.05 12.22
CA ARG A 41 -43.16 27.41 13.34
C ARG A 41 -42.30 26.45 14.19
N LEU A 42 -42.19 26.79 15.48
CA LEU A 42 -41.99 25.84 16.57
C LEU A 42 -42.96 24.66 16.47
N ARG A 43 -42.51 23.44 16.80
CA ARG A 43 -43.25 22.52 17.68
C ARG A 43 -42.30 21.59 18.44
N THR A 44 -42.10 21.93 19.70
CA THR A 44 -41.89 21.03 20.84
C THR A 44 -42.93 19.91 20.83
N LEU A 45 -42.58 18.71 21.35
CA LEU A 45 -43.33 17.91 22.33
C LEU A 45 -42.75 16.47 22.40
N SER A 46 -42.00 16.18 23.48
CA SER A 46 -42.08 14.92 24.25
C SER A 46 -43.50 14.81 24.87
N PRO A 47 -43.99 13.67 25.48
CA PRO A 47 -43.25 12.61 26.20
C PRO A 47 -43.86 11.17 26.16
N ALA A 48 -43.21 10.25 26.90
CA ALA A 48 -43.79 9.24 27.82
C ALA A 48 -43.37 7.77 27.60
N GLU A 49 -42.80 7.22 28.68
CA GLU A 49 -42.47 5.83 29.03
C GLU A 49 -43.74 4.93 29.15
N PRO A 50 -43.57 3.60 29.35
CA PRO A 50 -43.77 3.11 30.71
C PRO A 50 -42.78 2.03 31.19
N GLU A 51 -42.59 2.10 32.51
CA GLU A 51 -41.99 1.13 33.43
C GLU A 51 -42.51 -0.31 33.28
N ARG A 52 -41.63 -1.28 33.56
CA ARG A 52 -41.99 -2.43 34.40
C ARG A 52 -40.81 -2.89 35.24
N ASP A 53 -40.90 -2.49 36.50
CA ASP A 53 -40.26 -2.99 37.70
C ASP A 53 -40.38 -4.52 37.86
N ARG A 54 -39.28 -5.21 38.18
CA ARG A 54 -39.22 -6.26 39.22
C ARG A 54 -37.80 -6.41 39.76
N GLU A 55 -37.67 -5.89 40.96
CA GLU A 55 -36.58 -5.88 41.92
C GLU A 55 -36.17 -7.25 42.53
N CYS A 56 -34.94 -7.28 43.08
CA CYS A 56 -34.36 -8.16 44.12
C CYS A 56 -33.96 -9.62 43.74
N LYS A 57 -32.85 -10.22 44.22
CA LYS A 57 -32.05 -9.97 45.44
C LYS A 57 -30.70 -10.73 45.39
N ALA A 58 -29.73 -10.20 46.14
CA ALA A 58 -28.38 -10.70 46.40
C ALA A 58 -28.31 -12.06 47.14
N SER A 59 -27.08 -12.60 47.21
CA SER A 59 -26.49 -13.65 48.08
C SER A 59 -25.95 -14.85 47.27
N ASP A 60 -24.86 -15.54 47.57
CA ASP A 60 -23.68 -15.44 48.43
C ASP A 60 -22.88 -16.73 48.09
N SER A 61 -21.62 -16.80 48.52
CA SER A 61 -20.89 -18.02 48.83
C SER A 61 -20.05 -18.75 47.77
N CYS A 62 -18.75 -18.67 48.06
CA CYS A 62 -17.62 -19.47 47.66
C CYS A 62 -17.86 -21.00 47.69
N LYS A 63 -17.08 -21.75 46.87
CA LYS A 63 -16.35 -22.97 47.30
C LYS A 63 -15.38 -23.47 46.23
N ARG A 64 -14.09 -23.50 46.58
CA ARG A 64 -13.07 -24.40 46.01
C ARG A 64 -13.37 -25.85 46.42
N PRO A 65 -12.80 -26.85 45.74
CA PRO A 65 -11.81 -27.65 46.44
C PRO A 65 -10.58 -28.05 45.61
N VAL A 66 -9.65 -28.67 46.32
CA VAL A 66 -8.22 -28.88 46.04
C VAL A 66 -7.95 -30.37 45.75
N LYS A 67 -7.04 -30.61 44.79
CA LYS A 67 -6.04 -31.71 44.69
C LYS A 67 -6.53 -33.16 44.52
N ARG A 68 -6.07 -33.80 43.44
CA ARG A 68 -5.28 -35.07 43.46
C ARG A 68 -4.31 -35.14 42.28
N GLU A 69 -3.05 -35.44 42.59
CA GLU A 69 -2.00 -35.96 41.71
C GLU A 69 -2.27 -37.44 41.40
N ASP A 70 -1.95 -37.90 40.19
CA ASP A 70 -1.36 -39.23 39.97
C ASP A 70 -0.54 -39.23 38.67
N HIS A 71 0.57 -39.96 38.72
CA HIS A 71 1.62 -40.10 37.72
C HIS A 71 1.21 -41.00 36.56
N SER A 72 1.75 -40.74 35.36
CA SER A 72 2.41 -41.77 34.52
C SER A 72 2.94 -41.17 33.23
N ASP A 73 4.21 -41.45 32.97
CA ASP A 73 4.99 -41.17 31.77
C ASP A 73 4.39 -41.81 30.50
N HIS A 74 4.66 -41.23 29.33
CA HIS A 74 5.47 -41.86 28.26
C HIS A 74 5.27 -41.13 26.89
N LEU A 75 6.40 -40.60 26.40
CA LEU A 75 6.83 -40.44 25.00
C LEU A 75 6.11 -39.52 23.98
N SER A 76 6.87 -38.46 23.66
CA SER A 76 7.32 -38.01 22.32
C SER A 76 6.29 -37.77 21.22
N SER A 77 6.11 -36.49 20.88
CA SER A 77 6.13 -36.09 19.47
C SER A 77 6.60 -34.64 19.33
N SER A 78 7.83 -34.52 18.84
CA SER A 78 8.37 -33.46 17.99
C SER A 78 7.52 -32.19 17.87
N ARG A 79 7.77 -31.23 18.76
CA ARG A 79 7.43 -29.82 18.49
C ARG A 79 8.74 -29.09 18.40
N SER A 80 9.16 -28.85 17.16
CA SER A 80 10.26 -27.98 16.82
C SER A 80 10.14 -26.70 17.64
N SER A 81 11.11 -26.52 18.53
CA SER A 81 11.36 -25.25 19.16
C SER A 81 11.54 -24.23 18.03
N LEU A 82 10.61 -23.28 17.94
CA LEU A 82 10.87 -21.99 17.32
C LEU A 82 11.94 -21.33 18.19
N GLN A 83 13.19 -21.76 18.01
CA GLN A 83 14.37 -21.09 18.53
C GLN A 83 14.46 -19.77 17.78
N SER A 84 13.96 -18.73 18.44
CA SER A 84 14.52 -17.40 18.36
C SER A 84 16.03 -17.50 18.61
N LYS A 85 16.81 -17.73 17.55
CA LYS A 85 18.24 -17.39 17.55
C LYS A 85 18.34 -15.86 17.57
N GLN A 86 18.19 -15.30 18.77
CA GLN A 86 18.79 -14.03 19.13
C GLN A 86 20.30 -14.24 19.14
N GLY A 87 20.90 -13.94 17.99
CA GLY A 87 22.32 -13.62 17.92
C GLY A 87 22.56 -12.30 18.65
N ALA A 88 23.60 -12.29 19.47
CA ALA A 88 24.00 -11.20 20.34
C ALA A 88 24.15 -9.85 19.62
N GLY A 89 23.71 -8.78 20.29
CA GLY A 89 24.21 -7.41 20.07
C GLY A 89 23.59 -6.61 18.91
N GLY A 90 22.31 -6.24 19.04
CA GLY A 90 21.64 -5.28 18.15
C GLY A 90 20.14 -5.53 18.16
N GLN A 91 19.32 -4.50 18.34
CA GLN A 91 17.86 -4.67 18.31
C GLN A 91 17.44 -5.08 16.88
N LYS A 92 17.19 -6.38 16.68
CA LYS A 92 16.82 -6.91 15.37
C LYS A 92 15.41 -6.42 15.02
N LEU A 93 15.27 -5.71 13.91
CA LEU A 93 13.96 -5.25 13.43
C LEU A 93 13.00 -6.44 13.24
N CYS A 94 11.71 -6.21 13.49
CA CYS A 94 10.68 -7.23 13.33
C CYS A 94 10.39 -7.45 11.84
N GLN A 95 10.64 -8.65 11.32
CA GLN A 95 10.24 -9.01 9.95
C GLN A 95 8.72 -9.16 9.90
N VAL A 96 8.07 -8.36 9.04
CA VAL A 96 6.61 -8.30 8.93
C VAL A 96 6.09 -9.02 7.70
N TRP A 97 6.91 -9.12 6.66
CA TRP A 97 6.50 -9.69 5.39
C TRP A 97 7.72 -10.21 4.62
N GLN A 98 7.52 -11.26 3.84
CA GLN A 98 8.51 -11.80 2.91
C GLN A 98 7.80 -12.24 1.63
N GLY A 99 8.42 -11.95 0.49
CA GLY A 99 7.86 -12.29 -0.80
C GLY A 99 8.63 -11.66 -1.94
N VAL A 100 7.94 -11.38 -3.03
CA VAL A 100 8.56 -10.93 -4.28
C VAL A 100 7.95 -9.60 -4.73
N LEU A 101 8.79 -8.62 -5.05
CA LEU A 101 8.36 -7.44 -5.80
C LEU A 101 8.41 -7.74 -7.30
N LEU A 102 7.36 -7.36 -8.02
CA LEU A 102 7.28 -7.48 -9.47
C LEU A 102 7.30 -6.12 -10.13
N LEU A 103 8.16 -5.96 -11.13
CA LEU A 103 8.15 -4.82 -12.04
C LEU A 103 8.33 -5.32 -13.47
N LYS A 104 7.29 -5.14 -14.30
CA LYS A 104 7.23 -5.71 -15.66
C LYS A 104 7.54 -7.22 -15.62
N ASN A 105 8.58 -7.66 -16.32
CA ASN A 105 8.99 -9.06 -16.44
C ASN A 105 10.16 -9.37 -15.50
N SER A 106 10.31 -8.61 -14.41
CA SER A 106 11.37 -8.82 -13.42
C SER A 106 10.80 -9.01 -12.03
N SER A 107 11.33 -10.01 -11.33
CA SER A 107 11.05 -10.32 -9.93
C SER A 107 12.24 -9.98 -9.05
N PHE A 108 11.95 -9.49 -7.85
CA PHE A 108 12.94 -9.09 -6.85
C PHE A 108 12.53 -9.69 -5.50
N PRO A 109 13.16 -10.79 -5.06
CA PRO A 109 12.92 -11.36 -3.74
C PRO A 109 13.32 -10.38 -2.64
N ILE A 110 12.40 -10.09 -1.73
CA ILE A 110 12.64 -9.14 -0.63
C ILE A 110 11.99 -9.61 0.68
N SER A 111 12.54 -9.12 1.78
CA SER A 111 11.93 -9.22 3.12
C SER A 111 11.74 -7.80 3.66
N MET A 112 10.60 -7.56 4.31
CA MET A 112 10.23 -6.28 4.90
C MET A 112 10.30 -6.34 6.42
N HIS A 113 10.88 -5.32 7.02
CA HIS A 113 11.04 -5.18 8.47
C HIS A 113 10.42 -3.87 8.95
N LEU A 114 9.72 -3.87 10.07
CA LEU A 114 9.08 -2.67 10.62
C LEU A 114 10.12 -1.64 11.09
N LEU A 115 9.97 -0.39 10.66
CA LEU A 115 10.73 0.76 11.14
C LEU A 115 9.87 1.63 12.07
N GLU A 116 8.69 2.03 11.61
CA GLU A 116 7.79 2.95 12.32
C GLU A 116 6.31 2.66 11.97
N GLY A 117 5.39 3.10 12.81
CA GLY A 117 3.95 2.99 12.60
C GLY A 117 3.35 1.70 13.15
N ASP A 118 2.19 1.33 12.62
CA ASP A 118 1.40 0.21 13.13
C ASP A 118 1.61 -1.06 12.30
N LEU A 119 1.97 -2.15 12.98
CA LEU A 119 2.11 -3.48 12.39
C LEU A 119 0.78 -3.99 11.82
N ALA A 120 -0.34 -3.68 12.48
CA ALA A 120 -1.66 -4.14 12.05
C ALA A 120 -2.07 -3.54 10.69
N VAL A 121 -1.60 -2.33 10.36
CA VAL A 121 -1.81 -1.71 9.05
C VAL A 121 -1.11 -2.50 7.95
N ALA A 122 0.16 -2.88 8.17
CA ALA A 122 0.89 -3.71 7.22
C ALA A 122 0.24 -5.10 7.10
N ALA A 123 -0.04 -5.77 8.22
CA ALA A 123 -0.64 -7.09 8.24
C ALA A 123 -2.04 -7.13 7.60
N GLY A 124 -2.85 -6.07 7.77
CA GLY A 124 -4.20 -5.99 7.21
C GLY A 124 -4.26 -5.58 5.74
N LEU A 125 -3.25 -4.89 5.21
CA LEU A 125 -3.21 -4.44 3.80
C LEU A 125 -2.37 -5.34 2.91
N LEU A 126 -1.39 -6.07 3.45
CA LEU A 126 -0.56 -7.05 2.74
C LEU A 126 -1.24 -8.43 2.67
N VAL A 127 -2.53 -8.43 2.37
CA VAL A 127 -3.35 -9.63 2.17
C VAL A 127 -3.92 -9.65 0.76
N GLU A 128 -4.17 -10.85 0.25
CA GLU A 128 -4.88 -11.10 -0.99
C GLU A 128 -6.38 -10.88 -0.77
N GLY A 129 -7.00 -9.95 -1.50
CA GLY A 129 -8.41 -9.58 -1.28
C GLY A 129 -9.41 -10.72 -1.50
N SER A 130 -9.05 -11.75 -2.25
CA SER A 130 -9.93 -12.89 -2.57
C SER A 130 -9.92 -14.01 -1.53
N THR A 131 -8.79 -14.22 -0.83
CA THR A 131 -8.62 -15.36 0.09
C THR A 131 -8.30 -14.94 1.52
N GLY A 132 -7.97 -13.66 1.76
CA GLY A 132 -7.49 -13.17 3.04
C GLY A 132 -6.11 -13.72 3.45
N SER A 133 -5.47 -14.50 2.58
CA SER A 133 -4.11 -15.01 2.82
C SER A 133 -3.08 -13.89 2.66
N GLN A 134 -1.92 -14.04 3.30
CA GLN A 134 -0.83 -13.09 3.12
C GLN A 134 -0.41 -13.05 1.64
N VAL A 135 -0.29 -11.83 1.09
CA VAL A 135 0.14 -11.65 -0.29
C VAL A 135 1.58 -12.14 -0.45
N SER A 136 1.88 -12.92 -1.49
CA SER A 136 3.25 -13.40 -1.76
C SER A 136 3.98 -12.56 -2.81
N GLN A 137 3.22 -11.80 -3.62
CA GLN A 137 3.74 -10.99 -4.72
C GLN A 137 3.15 -9.59 -4.73
N LEU A 138 4.01 -8.58 -4.79
CA LEU A 138 3.64 -7.17 -4.82
C LEU A 138 4.04 -6.55 -6.16
N LYS A 139 3.07 -6.19 -6.99
CA LYS A 139 3.32 -5.64 -8.33
C LYS A 139 3.35 -4.11 -8.34
N ILE A 140 4.49 -3.55 -8.71
CA ILE A 140 4.63 -2.11 -8.97
C ILE A 140 3.92 -1.79 -10.28
N THR A 141 2.80 -1.08 -10.19
CA THR A 141 1.95 -0.71 -11.34
C THR A 141 2.07 0.77 -11.70
N GLN A 142 2.45 1.60 -10.74
CA GLN A 142 2.53 3.05 -10.89
C GLN A 142 3.87 3.57 -10.36
N ARG A 143 4.16 4.84 -10.67
CA ARG A 143 5.34 5.55 -10.16
C ARG A 143 4.94 6.91 -9.59
N LEU A 144 5.53 7.29 -8.47
CA LEU A 144 5.42 8.61 -7.87
C LEU A 144 6.73 9.34 -8.13
N ARG A 145 6.71 10.53 -8.73
CA ARG A 145 7.93 11.32 -8.90
C ARG A 145 8.44 11.82 -7.54
N LEU A 146 9.75 11.90 -7.39
CA LEU A 146 10.41 12.40 -6.17
C LEU A 146 10.58 13.92 -6.19
N ASP A 147 9.52 14.64 -6.55
CA ASP A 147 9.45 16.09 -6.47
C ASP A 147 8.88 16.54 -5.13
N GLN A 148 9.37 17.68 -4.61
CA GLN A 148 9.00 18.19 -3.28
C GLN A 148 7.48 18.20 -3.02
N PRO A 149 6.62 18.69 -3.94
CA PRO A 149 5.16 18.69 -3.70
C PRO A 149 4.56 17.28 -3.51
N LYS A 150 5.12 16.27 -4.18
CA LYS A 150 4.68 14.87 -4.02
C LYS A 150 5.16 14.28 -2.71
N LEU A 151 6.38 14.59 -2.29
CA LEU A 151 6.93 14.15 -1.01
C LEU A 151 6.16 14.78 0.16
N ASP A 152 5.85 16.08 0.07
CA ASP A 152 5.04 16.80 1.06
C ASP A 152 3.65 16.19 1.19
N GLU A 153 3.03 15.78 0.09
CA GLU A 153 1.74 15.09 0.09
C GLU A 153 1.82 13.75 0.81
N VAL A 154 2.86 12.95 0.57
CA VAL A 154 3.06 11.67 1.28
C VAL A 154 3.28 11.92 2.78
N SER A 155 4.16 12.85 3.16
CA SER A 155 4.37 13.24 4.55
C SER A 155 3.08 13.71 5.22
N ARG A 156 2.28 14.52 4.52
CA ARG A 156 0.99 15.02 5.02
C ARG A 156 0.03 13.87 5.26
N ARG A 157 -0.03 12.88 4.38
CA ARG A 157 -0.87 11.69 4.56
C ARG A 157 -0.43 10.84 5.74
N ILE A 158 0.86 10.61 5.91
CA ILE A 158 1.41 9.92 7.11
C ILE A 158 0.95 10.62 8.38
N LYS A 159 1.13 11.95 8.46
CA LYS A 159 0.72 12.76 9.62
C LYS A 159 -0.79 12.73 9.86
N THR A 160 -1.59 12.83 8.80
CA THR A 160 -3.06 12.85 8.88
C THR A 160 -3.62 11.50 9.31
N ALA A 161 -3.03 10.40 8.83
CA ALA A 161 -3.46 9.05 9.15
C ALA A 161 -3.22 8.69 10.63
N GLY A 162 -2.27 9.37 11.29
CA GLY A 162 -1.93 9.15 12.69
C GLY A 162 -1.25 7.80 12.94
N PRO A 163 -0.93 7.47 14.20
CA PRO A 163 -0.10 6.30 14.55
C PRO A 163 -0.66 4.95 14.06
N SER A 164 -1.99 4.82 13.92
CA SER A 164 -2.69 3.60 13.49
C SER A 164 -3.09 3.59 12.01
N GLY A 165 -2.66 4.59 11.24
CA GLY A 165 -3.07 4.78 9.85
C GLY A 165 -1.96 4.58 8.82
N TYR A 166 -0.71 4.38 9.26
CA TYR A 166 0.42 4.12 8.38
C TYR A 166 1.39 3.08 8.98
N SER A 167 2.22 2.53 8.12
CA SER A 167 3.33 1.66 8.49
C SER A 167 4.52 1.93 7.58
N ILE A 168 5.72 2.05 8.16
CA ILE A 168 6.97 2.29 7.43
C ILE A 168 7.86 1.07 7.64
N LEU A 169 8.30 0.47 6.52
CA LEU A 169 9.04 -0.77 6.51
C LEU A 169 10.35 -0.61 5.73
N LEU A 170 11.39 -1.33 6.14
CA LEU A 170 12.62 -1.51 5.39
C LEU A 170 12.53 -2.79 4.57
N ALA A 171 12.55 -2.67 3.24
CA ALA A 171 12.70 -3.81 2.35
C ALA A 171 14.17 -4.04 2.03
N VAL A 172 14.67 -5.25 2.30
CA VAL A 172 16.05 -5.70 2.01
C VAL A 172 16.01 -6.96 1.14
N PRO A 173 17.11 -7.35 0.47
CA PRO A 173 17.17 -8.57 -0.34
C PRO A 173 16.71 -9.77 0.49
N GLY A 174 15.72 -10.49 -0.03
CA GLY A 174 15.17 -11.69 0.59
C GLY A 174 15.86 -12.94 0.04
N SER A 175 15.79 -14.02 0.80
CA SER A 175 16.12 -15.35 0.30
C SER A 175 14.96 -15.87 -0.55
N SER A 176 15.28 -16.43 -1.72
CA SER A 176 14.33 -17.06 -2.63
C SER A 176 14.14 -18.52 -2.19
N GLU A 177 13.52 -18.74 -1.01
CA GLU A 177 13.36 -20.10 -0.46
C GLU A 177 11.99 -20.66 -0.87
N GLU A 178 12.05 -21.66 -1.76
CA GLU A 178 11.12 -22.77 -2.02
C GLU A 178 9.60 -22.51 -1.90
N GLY A 179 8.95 -22.29 -3.05
CA GLY A 179 7.50 -22.43 -3.19
C GLY A 179 6.83 -21.54 -4.24
N LEU A 180 7.47 -20.46 -4.67
CA LEU A 180 6.95 -19.56 -5.71
C LEU A 180 7.31 -20.08 -7.12
N GLN A 181 6.88 -21.30 -7.44
CA GLN A 181 7.10 -21.93 -8.75
C GLN A 181 6.26 -21.33 -9.89
N ASP A 182 5.43 -20.31 -9.60
CA ASP A 182 4.64 -19.61 -10.62
C ASP A 182 4.89 -18.10 -10.59
N VAL A 183 6.16 -17.70 -10.58
CA VAL A 183 6.53 -16.35 -11.03
C VAL A 183 6.42 -16.35 -12.55
N GLY A 184 5.18 -16.31 -13.06
CA GLY A 184 4.88 -16.43 -14.49
C GLY A 184 5.82 -15.58 -15.36
N SER A 185 6.65 -16.24 -16.19
CA SER A 185 7.60 -15.65 -17.16
C SER A 185 8.57 -14.56 -16.67
N SER A 186 8.57 -14.22 -15.39
CA SER A 186 9.31 -13.07 -14.87
C SER A 186 10.72 -13.50 -14.46
N THR A 187 11.75 -12.77 -14.90
CA THR A 187 13.13 -13.12 -14.61
C THR A 187 13.56 -12.55 -13.27
N GLU A 188 14.12 -13.41 -12.40
CA GLU A 188 14.67 -12.97 -11.12
C GLU A 188 15.87 -12.04 -11.32
N ARG A 189 15.89 -10.96 -10.54
CA ARG A 189 16.92 -9.92 -10.54
C ARG A 189 17.24 -9.52 -9.10
N PRO A 190 18.50 -9.14 -8.81
CA PRO A 190 18.86 -8.64 -7.49
C PRO A 190 18.17 -7.30 -7.21
N LEU A 191 17.85 -7.03 -5.94
CA LEU A 191 17.14 -5.82 -5.52
C LEU A 191 17.82 -4.53 -6.00
N LYS A 192 19.16 -4.48 -6.00
CA LYS A 192 19.95 -3.33 -6.49
C LYS A 192 19.58 -2.86 -7.89
N ASN A 193 19.10 -3.76 -8.76
CA ASN A 193 18.66 -3.39 -10.10
C ASN A 193 17.36 -2.58 -10.05
N LEU A 194 16.43 -2.93 -9.17
CA LEU A 194 15.20 -2.16 -8.93
C LEU A 194 15.53 -0.82 -8.26
N VAL A 195 16.42 -0.83 -7.27
CA VAL A 195 16.87 0.40 -6.58
C VAL A 195 17.49 1.38 -7.59
N SER A 196 18.45 0.92 -8.39
CA SER A 196 19.10 1.73 -9.43
C SER A 196 18.11 2.24 -10.46
N TYR A 197 17.16 1.40 -10.88
CA TYR A 197 16.09 1.80 -11.79
C TYR A 197 15.23 2.94 -11.22
N LEU A 198 14.78 2.82 -9.97
CA LEU A 198 13.95 3.84 -9.31
C LEU A 198 14.72 5.15 -9.07
N LYS A 199 16.00 5.07 -8.68
CA LYS A 199 16.90 6.23 -8.57
C LYS A 199 17.05 6.95 -9.90
N GLN A 200 17.36 6.21 -10.99
CA GLN A 200 17.51 6.79 -12.32
C GLN A 200 16.21 7.43 -12.83
N LYS A 201 15.07 6.83 -12.52
CA LYS A 201 13.75 7.39 -12.86
C LYS A 201 13.32 8.52 -11.94
N GLN A 202 14.08 8.83 -10.89
CA GLN A 202 13.73 9.78 -9.84
C GLN A 202 12.30 9.60 -9.36
N ALA A 203 11.96 8.35 -9.04
CA ALA A 203 10.60 7.96 -8.70
C ALA A 203 10.57 6.86 -7.63
N ALA A 204 9.50 6.84 -6.85
CA ALA A 204 9.11 5.72 -6.02
C ALA A 204 8.15 4.79 -6.78
N GLY A 205 8.21 3.49 -6.50
CA GLY A 205 7.20 2.54 -6.95
C GLY A 205 5.88 2.75 -6.20
N VAL A 206 4.75 2.49 -6.86
CA VAL A 206 3.41 2.62 -6.25
C VAL A 206 2.63 1.33 -6.47
N ILE A 207 2.02 0.83 -5.40
CA ILE A 207 1.23 -0.39 -5.34
C ILE A 207 -0.08 -0.08 -4.60
N SER A 208 -1.21 -0.40 -5.22
CA SER A 208 -2.52 -0.30 -4.56
C SER A 208 -2.76 -1.55 -3.72
N LEU A 209 -3.26 -1.37 -2.49
CA LEU A 209 -3.58 -2.45 -1.55
C LEU A 209 -5.08 -2.41 -1.19
N PRO A 210 -5.71 -3.56 -0.90
CA PRO A 210 -5.17 -4.92 -0.97
C PRO A 210 -4.91 -5.39 -2.41
N VAL A 211 -3.99 -6.35 -2.58
CA VAL A 211 -3.66 -6.89 -3.91
C VAL A 211 -4.85 -7.70 -4.45
N GLY A 212 -5.15 -7.53 -5.74
CA GLY A 212 -6.35 -8.09 -6.38
C GLY A 212 -7.60 -7.20 -6.27
N GLY A 213 -7.53 -6.12 -5.49
CA GLY A 213 -8.64 -5.18 -5.29
C GLY A 213 -9.64 -5.68 -4.23
N SER A 214 -10.25 -4.72 -3.54
CA SER A 214 -11.42 -4.93 -2.68
C SER A 214 -12.56 -4.06 -3.19
N ARG A 215 -13.81 -4.50 -3.00
CA ARG A 215 -14.99 -3.68 -3.32
C ARG A 215 -15.22 -2.55 -2.31
N ASP A 216 -14.67 -2.68 -1.11
CA ASP A 216 -14.89 -1.76 -0.01
C ASP A 216 -13.74 -0.76 0.11
N LYS A 217 -14.06 0.53 0.01
CA LYS A 217 -13.09 1.62 -0.01
C LYS A 217 -12.46 1.88 1.36
N ASP A 218 -13.13 1.48 2.44
CA ASP A 218 -12.69 1.66 3.83
C ASP A 218 -11.48 0.79 4.22
N GLY A 219 -11.20 -0.25 3.44
CA GLY A 219 -10.04 -1.14 3.63
C GLY A 219 -8.90 -0.90 2.65
N ALA A 220 -8.98 0.13 1.81
CA ALA A 220 -7.97 0.38 0.77
C ALA A 220 -6.74 1.09 1.35
N GLY A 221 -5.60 0.93 0.67
CA GLY A 221 -4.37 1.61 1.00
C GLY A 221 -3.44 1.75 -0.20
N VAL A 222 -2.37 2.51 -0.01
CA VAL A 222 -1.30 2.64 -1.00
C VAL A 222 0.03 2.35 -0.34
N LEU A 223 0.86 1.59 -1.04
CA LEU A 223 2.26 1.37 -0.71
C LEU A 223 3.12 2.18 -1.67
N HIS A 224 4.04 2.95 -1.11
CA HIS A 224 5.09 3.68 -1.84
C HIS A 224 6.44 3.03 -1.55
N ALA A 225 7.14 2.60 -2.60
CA ALA A 225 8.46 1.99 -2.52
C ALA A 225 9.53 3.01 -2.92
N PHE A 226 10.14 3.65 -1.93
CA PHE A 226 11.15 4.69 -2.14
C PHE A 226 12.54 4.07 -2.28
N PRO A 227 13.30 4.41 -3.34
CA PRO A 227 14.74 4.19 -3.31
C PRO A 227 15.40 5.12 -2.26
N PRO A 228 16.63 4.80 -1.83
CA PRO A 228 17.50 5.72 -1.08
C PRO A 228 17.50 7.13 -1.69
N CYS A 229 16.91 8.07 -0.96
CA CYS A 229 16.82 9.49 -1.25
C CYS A 229 16.68 10.28 0.05
N ASP A 230 16.81 11.61 -0.02
CA ASP A 230 16.72 12.50 1.14
C ASP A 230 15.48 12.22 1.99
N PHE A 231 14.33 12.05 1.34
CA PHE A 231 13.07 11.72 2.01
C PHE A 231 13.12 10.38 2.76
N SER A 232 13.59 9.31 2.12
CA SER A 232 13.57 7.97 2.70
C SER A 232 14.56 7.82 3.86
N GLN A 233 15.66 8.57 3.82
CA GLN A 233 16.71 8.49 4.85
C GLN A 233 16.24 8.98 6.22
N HIS A 234 15.22 9.85 6.28
CA HIS A 234 14.66 10.32 7.55
C HIS A 234 14.05 9.20 8.40
N PHE A 235 13.67 8.07 7.80
CA PHE A 235 13.08 6.94 8.52
C PHE A 235 14.10 5.88 8.95
N LEU A 236 15.38 6.04 8.60
CA LEU A 236 16.42 5.05 8.86
C LEU A 236 17.18 5.35 10.15
N ASP A 237 17.03 4.47 11.13
CA ASP A 237 17.84 4.45 12.35
C ASP A 237 19.13 3.61 12.19
N ALA A 238 19.91 3.49 13.26
CA ALA A 238 21.15 2.70 13.25
C ALA A 238 20.90 1.21 12.97
N SER A 239 19.80 0.66 13.48
CA SER A 239 19.42 -0.75 13.31
C SER A 239 19.04 -1.05 11.85
N ALA A 240 18.29 -0.15 11.22
CA ALA A 240 17.92 -0.20 9.81
C ALA A 240 19.14 -0.13 8.89
N LYS A 241 20.07 0.79 9.18
CA LYS A 241 21.32 0.92 8.42
C LYS A 241 22.19 -0.34 8.52
N ALA A 242 22.24 -0.98 9.69
CA ALA A 242 22.95 -2.23 9.87
C ALA A 242 22.36 -3.37 9.02
N LEU A 243 21.03 -3.41 8.84
CA LEU A 243 20.36 -4.40 7.98
C LEU A 243 20.49 -4.10 6.49
N ALA A 244 20.44 -2.84 6.10
CA ALA A 244 20.54 -2.40 4.71
C ALA A 244 21.89 -2.73 4.06
N LYS A 245 22.97 -2.87 4.85
CA LYS A 245 24.38 -3.12 4.45
C LYS A 245 24.98 -2.06 3.51
N THR A 246 24.33 -1.76 2.38
CA THR A 246 24.75 -0.78 1.37
C THR A 246 23.57 0.12 0.97
N GLU A 247 23.86 1.25 0.33
CA GLU A 247 22.82 2.14 -0.22
C GLU A 247 22.12 1.59 -1.47
N GLU A 248 22.51 0.42 -1.97
CA GLU A 248 21.88 -0.19 -3.14
C GLU A 248 21.01 -1.39 -2.77
N ASP A 249 21.05 -1.82 -1.51
CA ASP A 249 20.42 -3.05 -1.04
C ASP A 249 19.20 -2.77 -0.13
N TYR A 250 18.52 -1.64 -0.32
CA TYR A 250 17.25 -1.43 0.37
C TYR A 250 16.26 -0.52 -0.37
N LEU A 251 14.99 -0.65 0.01
CA LEU A 251 13.92 0.31 -0.26
C LEU A 251 13.21 0.65 1.04
N VAL A 252 12.72 1.88 1.16
CA VAL A 252 11.81 2.26 2.25
C VAL A 252 10.39 2.17 1.73
N MET A 253 9.58 1.32 2.37
CA MET A 253 8.19 1.07 2.01
C MET A 253 7.29 1.86 2.95
N VAL A 254 6.52 2.81 2.41
CA VAL A 254 5.54 3.59 3.17
C VAL A 254 4.15 3.12 2.79
N ILE A 255 3.45 2.51 3.74
CA ILE A 255 2.06 2.09 3.61
C ILE A 255 1.18 3.12 4.31
N VAL A 256 0.19 3.67 3.59
CA VAL A 256 -0.80 4.57 4.17
C VAL A 256 -2.20 4.08 3.83
N ARG A 257 -3.07 3.98 4.85
CA ARG A 257 -4.49 3.68 4.63
C ARG A 257 -5.14 4.79 3.80
N GLY A 258 -6.08 4.42 2.95
CA GLY A 258 -6.96 5.37 2.29
C GLY A 258 -7.75 6.15 3.34
N ALA A 259 -8.00 7.43 3.06
CA ALA A 259 -8.95 8.18 3.87
C ALA A 259 -10.35 7.62 3.60
N SER A 260 -11.03 7.16 4.66
CA SER A 260 -12.49 7.00 4.69
C SER A 260 -13.16 8.37 4.71
#